data_AF-A0A2V9LZH1-F1
#
_entry.id   AF-A0A2V9LZH1-F1
#
_cell.length_a   1.000
_cell.length_b   1.000
_cell.length_c   1.000
_cell.angle_alpha   90.00
_cell.angle_beta   90.00
_cell.angle_gamma   90.00
#
_symmetry.space_group_name_H-M   'P 1'
#
loop_
_entity.id
_entity.type
_entity.pdbx_description
1 polymer ?
#
loop_
_entity_poly.entity_id
_entity_poly.type
_entity_poly.pdbx_seq_one_letter_code
_entity_poly.pdbx_strand_id
1 'polypeptide(L)'
;MPETVPTLSIRRLIVVPAIITLAVTLLRLVGELQHWSPRFFSREAGGAGAIIGIVWLVPIFGIYFATRLNKAGHGPTSRGRAIGFALAALVVEFVLIFAMFKLSMPIVATIVLSNLVSFLSLWIGYRGWPELGKVEVIYGLTARIPVVILMFVAMSANWGTHYELGPPGFPQMSLASKWLLIGLLPQLSLWMAFTVVVGSLFGSLSLLFQKGRQVRESVSDSSPARGLGAHS
;
A
#
# COMPACT_ATOMS: atom_id res chain seq x y z
N MET A 1 -37.27 12.59 4.25
CA MET A 1 -36.73 11.34 3.68
C MET A 1 -35.29 11.21 4.16
N PRO A 2 -34.86 10.08 4.73
CA PRO A 2 -33.45 9.91 5.07
C PRO A 2 -32.62 9.93 3.78
N GLU A 3 -31.61 10.80 3.70
CA GLU A 3 -30.67 10.80 2.58
C GLU A 3 -30.04 9.41 2.45
N THR A 4 -30.17 8.81 1.27
CA THR A 4 -29.46 7.57 0.95
C THR A 4 -27.96 7.87 0.91
N VAL A 5 -27.26 7.51 1.98
CA VAL A 5 -25.80 7.64 2.05
C VAL A 5 -25.21 6.86 0.88
N PRO A 6 -24.48 7.50 -0.05
CA PRO A 6 -23.91 6.78 -1.19
C PRO A 6 -23.00 5.66 -0.71
N THR A 7 -23.32 4.41 -1.05
CA THR A 7 -22.47 3.26 -0.74
C THR A 7 -21.14 3.39 -1.48
N LEU A 8 -20.02 3.46 -0.74
CA LEU A 8 -18.70 3.57 -1.34
C LEU A 8 -18.36 2.28 -2.11
N SER A 9 -18.17 2.39 -3.42
CA SER A 9 -17.71 1.27 -4.25
C SER A 9 -16.18 1.24 -4.33
N ILE A 10 -15.55 0.17 -3.84
CA ILE A 10 -14.09 -0.02 -3.93
C ILE A 10 -13.63 0.07 -5.39
N ARG A 11 -14.35 -0.53 -6.33
CA ARG A 11 -14.02 -0.47 -7.77
C ARG A 11 -13.91 0.97 -8.25
N ARG A 12 -14.92 1.81 -7.95
CA ARG A 12 -14.90 3.23 -8.34
C ARG A 12 -13.78 4.00 -7.65
N LEU A 13 -13.42 3.60 -6.44
CA LEU A 13 -12.34 4.23 -5.68
C LEU A 13 -10.96 3.94 -6.28
N ILE A 14 -10.72 2.73 -6.81
CA ILE A 14 -9.38 2.31 -7.24
C ILE A 14 -9.13 2.44 -8.75
N VAL A 15 -10.15 2.49 -9.61
CA VAL A 15 -9.96 2.48 -11.08
C VAL A 15 -9.06 3.63 -11.55
N VAL A 16 -9.31 4.86 -11.08
CA VAL A 16 -8.49 6.01 -11.48
C VAL A 16 -7.05 5.87 -10.96
N PRO A 17 -6.79 5.58 -9.66
CA PRO A 17 -5.46 5.25 -9.18
C PRO A 17 -4.76 4.13 -9.96
N ALA A 18 -5.47 3.05 -10.31
CA ALA A 18 -4.91 1.94 -11.07
C ALA A 18 -4.47 2.37 -12.49
N ILE A 19 -5.27 3.18 -13.18
CA ILE A 19 -4.92 3.73 -14.50
C ILE A 19 -3.68 4.64 -14.40
N ILE A 20 -3.63 5.53 -13.40
CA ILE A 20 -2.49 6.42 -13.18
C ILE A 20 -1.22 5.58 -12.92
N THR A 21 -1.32 4.55 -12.09
CA THR A 21 -0.21 3.66 -11.77
C THR A 21 0.29 2.89 -12.98
N LEU A 22 -0.62 2.40 -13.83
CA LEU A 22 -0.25 1.78 -15.11
C LEU A 22 0.46 2.79 -16.02
N ALA A 23 -0.07 4.02 -16.15
CA ALA A 23 0.53 5.06 -16.97
C ALA A 23 1.95 5.42 -16.50
N VAL A 24 2.17 5.57 -15.19
CA VAL A 24 3.51 5.83 -14.63
C VAL A 24 4.45 4.63 -14.85
N THR A 25 3.95 3.41 -14.77
CA THR A 25 4.72 2.19 -15.05
C THR A 25 5.19 2.15 -16.51
N LEU A 26 4.29 2.42 -17.45
CA LEU A 26 4.61 2.47 -18.88
C LEU A 26 5.53 3.64 -19.23
N LEU A 27 5.29 4.83 -18.65
CA LEU A 27 6.17 5.97 -18.82
C LEU A 27 7.59 5.65 -18.35
N ARG A 28 7.71 5.00 -17.20
CA ARG A 28 9.02 4.56 -16.69
C ARG A 28 9.70 3.61 -17.65
N LEU A 29 8.99 2.58 -18.11
CA LEU A 29 9.49 1.61 -19.08
C LEU A 29 9.99 2.30 -20.37
N VAL A 30 9.16 3.16 -20.96
CA VAL A 30 9.52 3.88 -22.19
C VAL A 30 10.76 4.74 -21.97
N GLY A 31 10.86 5.45 -20.85
CA GLY A 31 12.03 6.27 -20.55
C GLY A 31 13.31 5.44 -20.39
N GLU A 32 13.23 4.24 -19.80
CA GLU A 32 14.38 3.34 -19.70
C GLU A 32 14.81 2.79 -21.07
N LEU A 33 13.85 2.37 -21.89
CA LEU A 33 14.09 1.87 -23.25
C LEU A 33 14.66 2.93 -24.19
N GLN A 34 14.19 4.19 -24.04
CA GLN A 34 14.70 5.32 -24.83
C GLN A 34 15.93 5.98 -24.21
N HIS A 35 16.47 5.42 -23.12
CA HIS A 35 17.64 5.94 -22.42
C HIS A 35 17.51 7.42 -22.04
N TRP A 36 16.33 7.83 -21.59
CA TRP A 36 16.12 9.14 -20.99
C TRP A 36 16.98 9.30 -19.73
N SER A 37 17.01 10.53 -19.19
CA SER A 37 17.88 10.89 -18.06
C SER A 37 17.85 9.85 -16.93
N PRO A 38 19.01 9.25 -16.57
CA PRO A 38 19.10 8.23 -15.52
C PRO A 38 18.63 8.70 -14.15
N ARG A 39 18.61 10.02 -13.90
CA ARG A 39 18.05 10.61 -12.67
C ARG A 39 16.55 10.34 -12.53
N PHE A 40 15.82 10.28 -13.64
CA PHE A 40 14.38 10.06 -13.65
C PHE A 40 14.03 8.61 -14.00
N PHE A 41 14.82 7.98 -14.87
CA PHE A 41 14.60 6.66 -15.45
C PHE A 41 15.82 5.74 -15.24
N SER A 42 16.24 5.59 -13.97
CA SER A 42 17.38 4.73 -13.64
C SER A 42 17.07 3.27 -13.96
N ARG A 43 18.03 2.63 -14.64
CA ARG A 43 18.02 1.20 -14.96
C ARG A 43 18.67 0.33 -13.88
N GLU A 44 19.14 0.92 -12.78
CA GLU A 44 19.83 0.20 -11.71
C GLU A 44 18.90 -0.70 -10.88
N ALA A 45 19.48 -1.75 -10.29
CA ALA A 45 18.78 -2.69 -9.43
C ALA A 45 18.09 -2.00 -8.25
N GLY A 46 16.91 -2.50 -7.87
CA GLY A 46 16.13 -1.96 -6.75
C GLY A 46 15.36 -0.68 -7.06
N GLY A 47 15.62 -0.02 -8.20
CA GLY A 47 14.80 1.09 -8.71
C GLY A 47 14.72 2.34 -7.83
N ALA A 48 15.44 2.37 -6.69
CA ALA A 48 15.41 3.45 -5.70
C ALA A 48 16.04 4.76 -6.23
N GLY A 49 16.85 4.69 -7.29
CA GLY A 49 17.40 5.86 -7.97
C GLY A 49 16.45 6.53 -8.97
N ALA A 50 15.32 5.91 -9.32
CA ALA A 50 14.36 6.47 -10.28
C ALA A 50 13.29 7.31 -9.57
N ILE A 51 13.29 8.64 -9.84
CA ILE A 51 12.24 9.55 -9.36
C ILE A 51 10.88 9.16 -9.96
N ILE A 52 10.84 8.71 -11.22
CA ILE A 52 9.60 8.28 -11.87
C ILE A 52 9.38 6.80 -11.52
N GLY A 53 8.63 6.58 -10.45
CA GLY A 53 8.30 5.24 -9.97
C GLY A 53 6.99 5.20 -9.20
N ILE A 54 6.27 4.09 -9.33
CA ILE A 54 4.97 3.91 -8.66
C ILE A 54 5.08 3.82 -7.13
N VAL A 55 6.29 3.66 -6.59
CA VAL A 55 6.56 3.67 -5.13
C VAL A 55 6.07 4.96 -4.48
N TRP A 56 6.21 6.10 -5.18
CA TRP A 56 5.79 7.42 -4.68
C TRP A 56 4.27 7.62 -4.71
N LEU A 57 3.54 6.83 -5.50
CA LEU A 57 2.08 6.89 -5.54
C LEU A 57 1.43 6.27 -4.31
N VAL A 58 2.13 5.37 -3.61
CA VAL A 58 1.61 4.68 -2.42
C VAL A 58 1.19 5.65 -1.31
N PRO A 59 2.06 6.58 -0.82
CA PRO A 59 1.63 7.52 0.21
C PRO A 59 0.51 8.46 -0.28
N ILE A 60 0.55 8.90 -1.55
CA ILE A 60 -0.46 9.79 -2.14
C ILE A 60 -1.83 9.11 -2.17
N PHE A 61 -1.88 7.87 -2.68
CA PHE A 61 -3.13 7.13 -2.76
C PHE A 61 -3.59 6.60 -1.42
N GLY A 62 -2.69 6.27 -0.49
CA GLY A 62 -3.05 5.98 0.90
C GLY A 62 -3.84 7.14 1.55
N ILE A 63 -3.36 8.38 1.39
CA ILE A 63 -4.08 9.59 1.85
C ILE A 63 -5.45 9.72 1.15
N TYR A 64 -5.48 9.54 -0.16
CA TYR A 64 -6.71 9.62 -0.95
C TYR A 64 -7.74 8.57 -0.48
N PHE A 65 -7.36 7.31 -0.36
CA PHE A 65 -8.23 6.22 0.07
C PHE A 65 -8.73 6.43 1.50
N ALA A 66 -7.83 6.75 2.43
CA ALA A 66 -8.19 7.02 3.83
C ALA A 66 -9.19 8.17 3.93
N THR A 67 -8.97 9.25 3.20
CA THR A 67 -9.87 10.42 3.21
C THR A 67 -11.25 10.07 2.64
N ARG A 68 -11.31 9.29 1.55
CA ARG A 68 -12.59 8.88 0.94
C ARG A 68 -13.35 7.90 1.82
N LEU A 69 -12.66 6.94 2.42
CA LEU A 69 -13.23 5.98 3.39
C LEU A 69 -13.75 6.69 4.63
N ASN A 70 -12.94 7.56 5.24
CA ASN A 70 -13.33 8.31 6.44
C ASN A 70 -14.56 9.20 6.20
N LYS A 71 -14.61 9.91 5.05
CA LYS A 71 -15.78 10.72 4.67
C LYS A 71 -17.04 9.89 4.45
N ALA A 72 -16.90 8.64 4.01
CA ALA A 72 -17.99 7.70 3.82
C ALA A 72 -18.38 6.94 5.11
N GLY A 73 -17.79 7.27 6.26
CA GLY A 73 -18.10 6.60 7.53
C GLY A 73 -17.33 5.29 7.78
N HIS A 74 -16.41 4.92 6.90
CA HIS A 74 -15.55 3.73 7.02
C HIS A 74 -14.18 4.06 7.64
N GLY A 75 -14.14 5.03 8.56
CA GLY A 75 -12.94 5.42 9.30
C GLY A 75 -12.45 4.31 10.24
N PRO A 76 -11.22 4.41 10.77
CA PRO A 76 -10.72 3.44 11.74
C PRO A 76 -11.47 3.60 13.07
N THR A 77 -11.59 2.51 13.83
CA THR A 77 -12.19 2.52 15.18
C THR A 77 -11.42 3.44 16.14
N SER A 78 -10.11 3.55 15.97
CA SER A 78 -9.25 4.53 16.65
C SER A 78 -8.12 4.96 15.72
N ARG A 79 -7.97 6.28 15.54
CA ARG A 79 -6.87 6.87 14.74
C ARG A 79 -5.51 6.47 15.30
N GLY A 80 -5.35 6.51 16.62
CA GLY A 80 -4.09 6.14 17.29
C GLY A 80 -3.74 4.66 17.11
N ARG A 81 -4.73 3.76 17.18
CA ARG A 81 -4.51 2.34 16.87
C ARG A 81 -4.10 2.13 15.42
N ALA A 82 -4.78 2.76 14.46
CA ALA A 82 -4.43 2.62 13.05
C ALA A 82 -2.98 3.05 12.76
N ILE A 83 -2.55 4.20 13.31
CA ILE A 83 -1.16 4.66 13.23
C ILE A 83 -0.20 3.68 13.92
N GLY A 84 -0.52 3.25 15.14
CA GLY A 84 0.32 2.33 15.92
C GLY A 84 0.57 0.99 15.22
N PHE A 85 -0.47 0.40 14.62
CA PHE A 85 -0.33 -0.84 13.84
C PHE A 85 0.49 -0.63 12.55
N ALA A 86 0.28 0.49 11.84
CA ALA A 86 1.08 0.79 10.64
C ALA A 86 2.57 1.00 10.99
N LEU A 87 2.86 1.71 12.10
CA LEU A 87 4.23 1.86 12.60
C LEU A 87 4.84 0.54 13.07
N ALA A 88 4.08 -0.29 13.80
CA ALA A 88 4.55 -1.60 14.23
C ALA A 88 4.89 -2.51 13.06
N ALA A 89 4.04 -2.55 12.02
CA ALA A 89 4.31 -3.28 10.79
C ALA A 89 5.58 -2.80 10.09
N LEU A 90 5.78 -1.47 10.01
CA LEU A 90 6.98 -0.89 9.43
C LEU A 90 8.25 -1.28 10.22
N VAL A 91 8.20 -1.22 11.56
CA VAL A 91 9.30 -1.61 12.43
C VAL A 91 9.63 -3.09 12.27
N VAL A 92 8.62 -3.97 12.26
CA VAL A 92 8.81 -5.42 12.05
C VAL A 92 9.52 -5.68 10.72
N GLU A 93 9.06 -5.06 9.63
CA GLU A 93 9.67 -5.19 8.30
C GLU A 93 11.15 -4.78 8.33
N PHE A 94 11.45 -3.58 8.81
CA PHE A 94 12.81 -3.05 8.80
C PHE A 94 13.75 -3.82 9.72
N VAL A 95 13.33 -4.15 10.95
CA VAL A 95 14.18 -4.82 11.93
C VAL A 95 14.56 -6.23 11.45
N LEU A 96 13.58 -6.99 10.95
CA LEU A 96 13.83 -8.36 10.53
C LEU A 96 14.67 -8.42 9.24
N ILE A 97 14.40 -7.56 8.26
CA ILE A 97 15.24 -7.48 7.05
C ILE A 97 16.66 -7.01 7.41
N PHE A 98 16.80 -6.00 8.27
CA PHE A 98 18.10 -5.53 8.74
C PHE A 98 18.90 -6.63 9.45
N ALA A 99 18.23 -7.43 10.29
CA ALA A 99 18.87 -8.56 10.96
C ALA A 99 19.40 -9.59 9.96
N MET A 100 18.67 -9.91 8.88
CA MET A 100 19.13 -10.82 7.82
C MET A 100 20.42 -10.32 7.16
N PHE A 101 20.49 -9.02 6.85
CA PHE A 101 21.71 -8.40 6.31
C PHE A 101 22.86 -8.43 7.31
N LYS A 102 22.60 -8.14 8.59
CA LYS A 102 23.64 -8.20 9.64
C LYS A 102 24.18 -9.60 9.86
N LEU A 103 23.34 -10.62 9.70
CA LEU A 103 23.73 -12.02 9.76
C LEU A 103 24.38 -12.52 8.46
N SER A 104 24.58 -11.67 7.46
CA SER A 104 25.20 -12.00 6.17
C SER A 104 24.58 -13.24 5.52
N MET A 105 23.25 -13.38 5.60
CA MET A 105 22.53 -14.51 5.03
C MET A 105 22.73 -14.57 3.50
N PRO A 106 22.75 -15.78 2.90
CA PRO A 106 22.80 -15.94 1.45
C PRO A 106 21.68 -15.16 0.76
N ILE A 107 21.98 -14.51 -0.36
CA ILE A 107 21.05 -13.55 -1.00
C ILE A 107 19.68 -14.15 -1.33
N VAL A 108 19.64 -15.41 -1.79
CA VAL A 108 18.39 -16.13 -2.07
C VAL A 108 17.58 -16.34 -0.78
N ALA A 109 18.23 -16.71 0.32
CA ALA A 109 17.58 -16.88 1.61
C ALA A 109 17.04 -15.53 2.12
N THR A 110 17.80 -14.45 1.99
CA THR A 110 17.34 -13.09 2.33
C THR A 110 16.10 -12.69 1.52
N ILE A 111 16.07 -12.97 0.22
CA ILE A 111 14.89 -12.70 -0.62
C ILE A 111 13.69 -13.50 -0.14
N VAL A 112 13.82 -14.81 0.06
CA VAL A 112 12.69 -15.65 0.48
C VAL A 112 12.17 -15.24 1.87
N LEU A 113 13.07 -15.09 2.84
CA LEU A 113 12.70 -14.76 4.22
C LEU A 113 12.13 -13.35 4.35
N SER A 114 12.68 -12.36 3.65
CA SER A 114 12.11 -11.00 3.64
C SER A 114 10.68 -11.00 3.13
N ASN A 115 10.39 -11.76 2.06
CA ASN A 115 9.04 -11.88 1.53
C ASN A 115 8.06 -12.59 2.47
N LEU A 116 8.52 -13.58 3.25
CA LEU A 116 7.71 -14.18 4.31
C LEU A 116 7.40 -13.19 5.44
N VAL A 117 8.39 -12.39 5.85
CA VAL A 117 8.21 -11.30 6.81
C VAL A 117 7.22 -10.27 6.27
N SER A 118 7.26 -9.94 4.98
CA SER A 118 6.33 -9.00 4.37
C SER A 118 4.87 -9.42 4.50
N PHE A 119 4.55 -10.72 4.45
CA PHE A 119 3.18 -11.18 4.72
C PHE A 119 2.75 -10.90 6.18
N LEU A 120 3.66 -11.07 7.14
CA LEU A 120 3.41 -10.74 8.54
C LEU A 120 3.20 -9.22 8.71
N SER A 121 4.06 -8.39 8.13
CA SER A 121 3.94 -6.92 8.18
C SER A 121 2.65 -6.43 7.51
N LEU A 122 2.30 -6.99 6.34
CA LEU A 122 1.02 -6.73 5.69
C LEU A 122 -0.15 -7.04 6.61
N TRP A 123 -0.14 -8.22 7.24
CA TRP A 123 -1.19 -8.63 8.16
C TRP A 123 -1.28 -7.66 9.35
N ILE A 124 -0.17 -7.29 9.98
CA ILE A 124 -0.16 -6.31 11.09
C ILE A 124 -0.76 -4.98 10.62
N GLY A 125 -0.30 -4.42 9.50
CA GLY A 125 -0.80 -3.16 8.96
C GLY A 125 -2.31 -3.19 8.68
N TYR A 126 -2.77 -4.28 8.04
CA TYR A 126 -4.19 -4.51 7.73
C TYR A 126 -5.06 -4.49 9.00
N ARG A 127 -4.59 -5.02 10.12
CA ARG A 127 -5.34 -5.07 11.38
C ARG A 127 -5.57 -3.68 12.01
N GLY A 128 -4.75 -2.69 11.67
CA GLY A 128 -4.90 -1.31 12.15
C GLY A 128 -6.14 -0.61 11.61
N TRP A 129 -6.45 -0.83 10.33
CA TRP A 129 -7.65 -0.30 9.66
C TRP A 129 -8.07 -1.24 8.53
N PRO A 130 -8.91 -2.25 8.80
CA PRO A 130 -9.24 -3.30 7.83
C PRO A 130 -9.83 -2.80 6.50
N GLU A 131 -10.67 -1.76 6.54
CA GLU A 131 -11.28 -1.19 5.32
C GLU A 131 -10.23 -0.53 4.41
N LEU A 132 -9.29 0.22 4.99
CA LEU A 132 -8.18 0.80 4.22
C LEU A 132 -7.25 -0.30 3.72
N GLY A 133 -6.88 -1.25 4.57
CA GLY A 133 -6.05 -2.41 4.19
C GLY A 133 -6.67 -3.20 3.04
N LYS A 134 -7.99 -3.41 3.03
CA LYS A 134 -8.70 -4.08 1.92
C LYS A 134 -8.58 -3.30 0.61
N VAL A 135 -8.79 -1.98 0.65
CA VAL A 135 -8.63 -1.12 -0.53
C VAL A 135 -7.19 -1.17 -1.04
N GLU A 136 -6.20 -1.10 -0.14
CA GLU A 136 -4.78 -1.11 -0.47
C GLU A 136 -4.31 -2.46 -1.03
N VAL A 137 -4.84 -3.57 -0.52
CA VAL A 137 -4.58 -4.91 -1.10
C VAL A 137 -5.15 -4.98 -2.51
N ILE A 138 -6.41 -4.58 -2.73
CA ILE A 138 -7.02 -4.68 -4.07
C ILE A 138 -6.29 -3.73 -5.05
N TYR A 139 -6.05 -2.48 -4.64
CA TYR A 139 -5.28 -1.53 -5.42
C TYR A 139 -3.86 -2.05 -5.69
N GLY A 140 -3.19 -2.59 -4.67
CA GLY A 140 -1.88 -3.22 -4.79
C GLY A 140 -1.88 -4.30 -5.88
N LEU A 141 -2.82 -5.24 -5.85
CA LEU A 141 -2.93 -6.27 -6.89
C LEU A 141 -3.09 -5.66 -8.29
N THR A 142 -3.93 -4.62 -8.45
CA THR A 142 -4.08 -3.95 -9.75
C THR A 142 -2.81 -3.25 -10.23
N ALA A 143 -1.95 -2.79 -9.31
CA ALA A 143 -0.65 -2.22 -9.64
C ALA A 143 0.41 -3.29 -9.95
N ARG A 144 0.39 -4.41 -9.22
CA ARG A 144 1.46 -5.43 -9.24
C ARG A 144 1.31 -6.43 -10.37
N ILE A 145 0.09 -6.83 -10.72
CA ILE A 145 -0.13 -7.79 -11.81
C ILE A 145 0.47 -7.29 -13.14
N PRO A 146 0.24 -6.03 -13.57
CA PRO A 146 0.90 -5.49 -14.76
C PRO A 146 2.43 -5.50 -14.65
N VAL A 147 2.99 -5.15 -13.49
CA VAL A 147 4.44 -5.14 -13.27
C VAL A 147 5.04 -6.54 -13.35
N VAL A 148 4.39 -7.55 -12.75
CA VAL A 148 4.83 -8.95 -12.82
C VAL A 148 4.88 -9.47 -14.26
N ILE A 149 3.84 -9.14 -15.05
CA ILE A 149 3.79 -9.50 -16.48
C ILE A 149 4.89 -8.77 -17.23
N LEU A 150 5.05 -7.46 -17.00
CA LEU A 150 6.09 -6.66 -17.60
C LEU A 150 7.49 -7.20 -17.30
N MET A 151 7.76 -7.61 -16.06
CA MET A 151 9.03 -8.21 -15.67
C MET A 151 9.30 -9.52 -16.41
N PHE A 152 8.28 -10.36 -16.60
CA PHE A 152 8.44 -11.58 -17.41
C PHE A 152 8.86 -11.27 -18.85
N VAL A 153 8.17 -10.31 -19.47
CA VAL A 153 8.44 -9.90 -20.86
C VAL A 153 9.82 -9.23 -20.99
N ALA A 154 10.18 -8.34 -20.06
CA ALA A 154 11.48 -7.68 -20.08
C ALA A 154 12.64 -8.69 -19.95
N MET A 155 12.50 -9.68 -19.05
CA MET A 155 13.51 -10.73 -18.87
C MET A 155 13.59 -11.70 -20.05
N SER A 156 12.47 -12.02 -20.70
CA SER A 156 12.48 -12.89 -21.88
C SER A 156 13.06 -12.20 -23.11
N ALA A 157 12.83 -10.90 -23.24
CA ALA A 157 13.29 -10.08 -24.37
C ALA A 157 14.67 -9.43 -24.15
N ASN A 158 15.25 -9.53 -22.95
CA ASN A 158 16.53 -8.93 -22.57
C ASN A 158 16.59 -7.42 -22.88
N TRP A 159 15.58 -6.66 -22.43
CA TRP A 159 15.47 -5.23 -22.73
C TRP A 159 16.56 -4.35 -22.06
N GLY A 160 17.34 -4.89 -21.12
CA GLY A 160 18.35 -4.13 -20.38
C GLY A 160 17.75 -3.08 -19.46
N THR A 161 16.56 -3.34 -18.92
CA THR A 161 15.82 -2.46 -18.00
C THR A 161 16.01 -2.88 -16.55
N HIS A 162 15.63 -2.02 -15.59
CA HIS A 162 15.73 -2.39 -14.18
C HIS A 162 14.84 -3.60 -13.81
N TYR A 163 13.80 -3.87 -14.61
CA TYR A 163 12.88 -5.00 -14.42
C TYR A 163 13.56 -6.37 -14.50
N GLU A 164 14.81 -6.42 -14.97
CA GLU A 164 15.58 -7.64 -15.15
C GLU A 164 16.64 -7.84 -14.06
N LEU A 165 16.83 -6.87 -13.18
CA LEU A 165 17.96 -6.85 -12.27
C LEU A 165 17.60 -7.36 -10.88
N GLY A 166 18.31 -8.40 -10.45
CA GLY A 166 18.36 -8.79 -9.05
C GLY A 166 19.29 -7.87 -8.24
N PRO A 167 19.36 -8.04 -6.91
CA PRO A 167 20.33 -7.35 -6.08
C PRO A 167 21.78 -7.69 -6.49
N PRO A 168 22.78 -6.89 -6.08
CA PRO A 168 24.18 -7.19 -6.34
C PRO A 168 24.59 -8.60 -5.89
N GLY A 169 25.34 -9.32 -6.73
CA GLY A 169 25.78 -10.70 -6.45
C GLY A 169 24.69 -11.76 -6.63
N PHE A 170 23.54 -11.42 -7.23
CA PHE A 170 22.50 -12.40 -7.52
C PHE A 170 22.99 -13.46 -8.53
N PRO A 171 22.77 -14.76 -8.25
CA PRO A 171 23.31 -15.83 -9.08
C PRO A 171 22.61 -15.89 -10.45
N GLN A 172 23.30 -16.48 -11.43
CA GLN A 172 22.69 -16.80 -12.72
C GLN A 172 21.63 -17.89 -12.55
N MET A 173 20.49 -17.73 -13.21
CA MET A 173 19.34 -18.61 -13.10
C MET A 173 18.61 -18.71 -14.45
N SER A 174 17.81 -19.77 -14.63
CA SER A 174 16.86 -19.84 -15.73
C SER A 174 15.83 -18.70 -15.65
N LEU A 175 15.21 -18.35 -16.79
CA LEU A 175 14.18 -17.31 -16.87
C LEU A 175 13.08 -17.51 -15.80
N ALA A 176 12.54 -18.73 -15.69
CA ALA A 176 11.47 -19.03 -14.75
C ALA A 176 11.90 -18.83 -13.30
N SER A 177 13.06 -19.38 -12.89
CA SER A 177 13.56 -19.25 -11.51
C SER A 177 13.88 -17.80 -11.16
N LYS A 178 14.52 -17.06 -12.08
CA LYS A 178 14.79 -15.63 -11.92
C LYS A 178 13.49 -14.86 -11.75
N TRP A 179 12.55 -15.01 -12.69
CA TRP A 179 11.28 -14.31 -12.64
C TRP A 179 10.46 -14.63 -11.39
N LEU A 180 10.42 -15.90 -10.95
CA LEU A 180 9.75 -16.27 -9.71
C LEU A 180 10.37 -15.55 -8.50
N LEU A 181 11.70 -15.52 -8.41
CA LEU A 181 12.41 -15.06 -7.22
C LEU A 181 12.53 -13.54 -7.12
N ILE A 182 12.74 -12.83 -8.24
CA ILE A 182 12.90 -11.35 -8.23
C ILE A 182 11.72 -10.59 -8.84
N GLY A 183 10.83 -11.28 -9.55
CA GLY A 183 9.62 -10.69 -10.15
C GLY A 183 8.36 -11.04 -9.36
N LEU A 184 7.85 -12.26 -9.53
CA LEU A 184 6.55 -12.67 -8.99
C LEU A 184 6.49 -12.54 -7.46
N LEU A 185 7.43 -13.19 -6.76
CA LEU A 185 7.44 -13.24 -5.30
C LEU A 185 7.45 -11.82 -4.71
N PRO A 186 8.49 -10.97 -4.91
CA PRO A 186 8.53 -9.66 -4.29
C PRO A 186 7.38 -8.73 -4.70
N GLN A 187 6.86 -8.83 -5.93
CA GLN A 187 5.71 -8.00 -6.32
C GLN A 187 4.43 -8.39 -5.57
N LEU A 188 4.25 -9.67 -5.22
CA LEU A 188 3.06 -10.17 -4.54
C LEU A 188 3.19 -10.29 -3.01
N SER A 189 4.39 -10.13 -2.45
CA SER A 189 4.63 -10.05 -1.00
C SER A 189 5.22 -8.72 -0.57
N LEU A 190 6.52 -8.48 -0.72
CA LEU A 190 7.20 -7.27 -0.25
C LEU A 190 6.51 -5.98 -0.70
N TRP A 191 6.23 -5.86 -1.99
CA TRP A 191 5.61 -4.66 -2.53
C TRP A 191 4.13 -4.52 -2.20
N MET A 192 3.44 -5.63 -1.94
CA MET A 192 2.07 -5.63 -1.40
C MET A 192 2.08 -5.13 0.05
N ALA A 193 2.99 -5.63 0.87
CA ALA A 193 3.20 -5.19 2.24
C ALA A 193 3.56 -3.71 2.29
N PHE A 194 4.50 -3.26 1.46
CA PHE A 194 4.83 -1.84 1.34
C PHE A 194 3.60 -0.99 1.02
N THR A 195 2.77 -1.43 0.06
CA THR A 195 1.55 -0.71 -0.35
C THR A 195 0.58 -0.55 0.82
N VAL A 196 0.33 -1.63 1.57
CA VAL A 196 -0.56 -1.62 2.73
C VAL A 196 0.04 -0.84 3.90
N VAL A 197 1.27 -1.12 4.29
CA VAL A 197 1.90 -0.53 5.49
C VAL A 197 2.11 0.97 5.31
N VAL A 198 2.72 1.39 4.20
CA VAL A 198 2.99 2.81 3.94
C VAL A 198 1.71 3.56 3.60
N GLY A 199 0.84 2.96 2.79
CA GLY A 199 -0.47 3.54 2.49
C GLY A 199 -1.27 3.77 3.78
N SER A 200 -1.35 2.77 4.65
CA SER A 200 -2.06 2.85 5.93
C SER A 200 -1.43 3.86 6.89
N LEU A 201 -0.10 3.97 6.91
CA LEU A 201 0.61 4.98 7.72
C LEU A 201 0.22 6.39 7.30
N PHE A 202 0.42 6.74 6.03
CA PHE A 202 0.14 8.08 5.51
C PHE A 202 -1.36 8.38 5.49
N GLY A 203 -2.18 7.38 5.15
CA GLY A 203 -3.62 7.45 5.22
C GLY A 203 -4.12 7.77 6.62
N SER A 204 -3.63 7.06 7.64
CA SER A 204 -4.01 7.29 9.03
C SER A 204 -3.50 8.63 9.58
N LEU A 205 -2.26 9.01 9.25
CA LEU A 205 -1.70 10.32 9.61
C LEU A 205 -2.51 11.48 9.03
N SER A 206 -3.02 11.34 7.80
CA SER A 206 -3.86 12.36 7.17
C SER A 206 -5.14 12.67 7.95
N LEU A 207 -5.64 11.71 8.71
CA LEU A 207 -6.85 11.89 9.53
C LEU A 207 -6.59 12.81 10.73
N LEU A 208 -5.36 12.96 11.20
CA LEU A 208 -5.02 13.88 12.31
C LEU A 208 -5.38 15.33 11.96
N PHE A 209 -5.37 15.68 10.67
CA PHE A 209 -5.72 17.00 10.17
C PHE A 209 -7.20 17.13 9.80
N GLN A 210 -8.01 16.08 9.98
CA GLN A 210 -9.44 16.09 9.66
C GLN A 210 -10.27 16.27 10.95
N LYS A 211 -11.15 17.28 10.97
CA LYS A 211 -12.10 17.50 12.07
C LYS A 211 -12.92 16.23 12.31
N GLY A 212 -12.95 15.77 13.57
CA GLY A 212 -13.77 14.64 13.97
C GLY A 212 -15.24 14.98 13.73
N ARG A 213 -15.97 14.11 13.02
CA ARG A 213 -17.41 14.23 12.91
C ARG A 213 -17.97 13.76 14.25
N GLN A 214 -18.35 14.71 15.12
CA GLN A 214 -19.13 14.35 16.30
C GLN A 214 -20.40 13.67 15.81
N VAL A 215 -20.60 12.42 16.24
CA VAL A 215 -21.90 11.78 16.13
C VAL A 215 -22.83 12.65 16.96
N ARG A 216 -23.69 13.41 16.29
CA ARG A 216 -24.75 14.16 16.95
C ARG A 216 -25.73 13.10 17.44
N GLU A 217 -25.53 12.62 18.66
CA GLU A 217 -26.57 11.92 19.39
C GLU A 217 -27.77 12.87 19.39
N SER A 218 -28.83 12.48 18.69
CA SER A 218 -30.13 13.07 18.90
C SER A 218 -30.52 12.70 20.32
N VAL A 219 -30.16 13.57 21.27
CA VAL A 219 -30.83 13.65 22.56
C VAL A 219 -32.29 13.93 22.21
N SER A 220 -33.10 12.88 22.17
CA SER A 220 -34.54 13.05 22.22
C SER A 220 -34.82 13.65 23.59
N ASP A 221 -35.16 14.92 23.56
CA ASP A 221 -35.61 15.71 24.70
C ASP A 221 -36.92 15.10 25.23
N SER A 222 -36.82 14.06 26.05
CA SER A 222 -37.94 13.63 26.90
C SER A 222 -37.93 14.52 28.13
N SER A 223 -38.52 15.70 27.97
CA SER A 223 -38.80 16.64 29.05
C SER A 223 -39.60 15.93 30.17
N PRO A 224 -39.17 16.00 31.45
CA PRO A 224 -39.95 15.47 32.55
C PRO A 224 -41.05 16.47 32.88
N ALA A 225 -42.29 16.15 32.51
CA ALA A 225 -43.46 16.85 33.00
C ALA A 225 -43.58 16.65 34.52
N ARG A 226 -43.00 17.58 35.29
CA ARG A 226 -43.37 17.85 36.68
C ARG A 226 -44.74 18.51 36.67
N GLY A 227 -45.77 17.73 37.01
CA GLY A 227 -47.06 18.24 37.48
C GLY A 227 -47.28 17.75 38.91
N LEU A 228 -46.84 18.56 39.88
CA LEU A 228 -47.17 18.39 41.30
C LEU A 228 -48.50 19.09 41.59
N GLY A 229 -49.48 18.33 42.09
CA GLY A 229 -50.26 18.64 43.30
C GLY A 229 -51.50 19.53 43.22
N ALA A 230 -52.65 18.98 43.65
CA ALA A 230 -53.56 19.51 44.69
C ALA A 230 -54.82 18.59 44.71
N HIS A 231 -55.03 17.78 45.77
CA HIS A 231 -55.92 18.09 46.90
C HIS A 231 -57.31 18.60 46.50
N SER A 232 -58.30 17.70 46.55
CA SER A 232 -59.59 17.79 47.27
C SER A 232 -60.59 16.78 46.69
#